data_AF-A0A4Y9ZH94-F1
#
_entry.id   AF-A0A4Y9ZH94-F1
#
_cell.length_a   1.000
_cell.length_b   1.000
_cell.length_c   1.000
_cell.angle_alpha   90.00
_cell.angle_beta   90.00
_cell.angle_gamma   90.00
#
_symmetry.space_group_name_H-M   'P 1'
#
loop_
_entity.id
_entity.type
_entity.pdbx_description
1 polymer ?
#
loop_
_entity_poly.entity_id
_entity_poly.type
_entity_poly.pdbx_seq_one_letter_code
_entity_poly.pdbx_strand_id
1 'polypeptide(L)'
;MRKLKGLDFIPVTVVSPRMSENGWAFASIDDFPGADKDPLYDAKYLKDIYFRADPHYAGRFTVPVLWDKKQQTIVNNESSEIIRMFNTAFNDQLPADKAALDFYPEHLRKKIDELNTWVYDDINSELASA
;
A
#
# COMPACT_ATOMS: atom_id res chain seq x y z
N MET A 1 -3.37 9.38 -1.38
CA MET A 1 -3.59 9.60 0.07
C MET A 1 -2.36 10.11 0.82
N ARG A 2 -1.23 9.37 0.87
CA ARG A 2 0.01 9.75 1.60
C ARG A 2 0.40 11.23 1.45
N LYS A 3 0.53 11.71 0.21
CA LYS A 3 0.87 13.12 -0.08
C LYS A 3 -0.21 14.12 0.34
N LEU A 4 -1.49 13.80 0.12
CA LEU A 4 -2.60 14.68 0.48
C LEU A 4 -2.63 14.95 1.99
N LYS A 5 -2.48 13.89 2.79
CA LYS A 5 -2.43 13.96 4.27
C LYS A 5 -1.08 14.36 4.84
N GLY A 6 -0.07 14.66 4.02
CA GLY A 6 1.26 15.08 4.50
C GLY A 6 2.03 13.98 5.25
N LEU A 7 1.77 12.71 4.95
CA LEU A 7 2.37 11.55 5.62
C LEU A 7 3.76 11.23 5.04
N ASP A 8 4.58 12.25 4.78
CA ASP A 8 5.92 12.05 4.20
C ASP A 8 6.86 11.29 5.14
N PHE A 9 6.53 11.26 6.44
CA PHE A 9 7.20 10.46 7.45
C PHE A 9 6.97 8.94 7.31
N ILE A 10 6.02 8.50 6.48
CA ILE A 10 5.88 7.09 6.09
C ILE A 10 6.80 6.88 4.88
N PRO A 11 7.93 6.18 5.02
CA PRO A 11 8.85 5.95 3.89
C PRO A 11 8.19 5.04 2.85
N VAL A 12 8.63 5.16 1.60
CA VAL A 12 8.16 4.34 0.48
C VAL A 12 9.36 3.66 -0.14
N THR A 13 9.18 2.41 -0.55
CA THR A 13 10.13 1.64 -1.34
C THR A 13 9.38 1.15 -2.57
N VAL A 14 9.89 1.47 -3.75
CA VAL A 14 9.28 1.17 -5.05
C VAL A 14 9.92 -0.09 -5.62
N VAL A 15 9.12 -1.11 -5.93
CA VAL A 15 9.58 -2.32 -6.63
C VAL A 15 9.73 -2.05 -8.13
N SER A 16 10.53 -2.84 -8.82
CA SER A 16 10.62 -2.80 -10.28
C SER A 16 9.25 -3.05 -10.92
N PRO A 17 8.89 -2.32 -11.99
CA PRO A 17 7.67 -2.59 -12.75
C PRO A 17 7.76 -3.88 -13.59
N ARG A 18 8.96 -4.45 -13.78
CA ARG A 18 9.15 -5.68 -14.56
C ARG A 18 8.90 -6.90 -13.67
N MET A 19 7.66 -7.40 -13.72
CA MET A 19 7.29 -8.59 -12.95
C MET A 19 7.93 -9.85 -13.56
N SER A 20 8.68 -10.59 -12.74
CA SER A 20 9.32 -11.85 -13.12
C SER A 20 8.48 -13.05 -12.66
N GLU A 21 8.93 -14.27 -12.96
CA GLU A 21 8.34 -15.51 -12.39
C GLU A 21 8.34 -15.53 -10.85
N ASN A 22 9.25 -14.75 -10.22
CA ASN A 22 9.34 -14.61 -8.77
C ASN A 22 8.50 -13.44 -8.23
N GLY A 23 7.71 -12.78 -9.09
CA GLY A 23 6.90 -11.61 -8.78
C GLY A 23 7.68 -10.30 -8.83
N TRP A 24 7.28 -9.36 -7.98
CA TRP A 24 7.86 -8.02 -7.85
C TRP A 24 9.28 -8.07 -7.30
N ALA A 25 10.25 -7.61 -8.08
CA ALA A 25 11.66 -7.55 -7.72
C ALA A 25 12.04 -6.18 -7.13
N PHE A 26 12.99 -6.16 -6.20
CA PHE A 26 13.67 -4.91 -5.79
C PHE A 26 14.82 -4.57 -6.76
N ALA A 27 15.32 -3.34 -6.69
CA ALA A 27 16.40 -2.87 -7.57
C ALA A 27 17.74 -3.61 -7.38
N SER A 28 17.88 -4.40 -6.32
CA SER A 28 19.03 -5.31 -6.14
C SER A 28 19.05 -6.46 -7.15
N ILE A 29 17.88 -6.81 -7.70
CA ILE A 29 17.70 -7.85 -8.71
C ILE A 29 17.46 -7.25 -10.09
N ASP A 30 16.65 -6.20 -10.17
CA ASP A 30 16.34 -5.52 -11.42
C ASP A 30 16.50 -4.01 -11.28
N ASP A 31 17.67 -3.50 -11.68
CA ASP A 31 18.03 -2.08 -11.63
C ASP A 31 17.24 -1.27 -12.67
N PHE A 32 15.97 -1.01 -12.35
CA PHE A 32 15.07 -0.18 -13.15
C PHE A 32 15.06 1.27 -12.62
N PRO A 33 15.15 2.30 -13.48
CA PRO A 33 15.08 3.70 -13.04
C PRO A 33 13.82 4.00 -12.21
N GLY A 34 14.02 4.42 -10.96
CA GLY A 34 12.94 4.73 -10.01
C GLY A 34 12.46 3.53 -9.17
N ALA A 35 13.06 2.35 -9.34
CA ALA A 35 12.94 1.26 -8.37
C ALA A 35 13.99 1.41 -7.27
N ASP A 36 13.67 0.91 -6.09
CA ASP A 36 14.50 0.97 -4.89
C ASP A 36 15.01 -0.43 -4.52
N LYS A 37 16.18 -0.49 -3.88
CA LYS A 37 16.58 -1.67 -3.10
C LYS A 37 15.75 -1.69 -1.82
N ASP A 38 15.46 -2.87 -1.28
CA ASP A 38 14.83 -2.97 0.04
C ASP A 38 15.77 -2.40 1.13
N PRO A 39 15.40 -1.30 1.80
CA PRO A 39 16.26 -0.66 2.80
C PRO A 39 16.21 -1.35 4.16
N LEU A 40 15.32 -2.34 4.37
CA LEU A 40 15.11 -2.96 5.68
C LEU A 40 15.86 -4.28 5.83
N TYR A 41 15.80 -5.14 4.80
CA TYR A 41 16.26 -6.53 4.91
C TYR A 41 17.08 -7.01 3.71
N ASP A 42 17.39 -6.12 2.75
CA ASP A 42 18.02 -6.48 1.48
C ASP A 42 17.27 -7.61 0.75
N ALA A 43 15.94 -7.62 0.86
CA ALA A 43 15.08 -8.56 0.16
C ALA A 43 15.29 -8.47 -1.35
N LYS A 44 15.16 -9.63 -2.02
CA LYS A 44 15.30 -9.73 -3.49
C LYS A 44 13.96 -9.49 -4.17
N TYR A 45 12.90 -10.02 -3.58
CA TYR A 45 11.54 -9.97 -4.09
C TYR A 45 10.55 -9.60 -2.98
N LEU A 46 9.39 -9.07 -3.35
CA LEU A 46 8.33 -8.75 -2.40
C LEU A 46 7.85 -9.97 -1.61
N LYS A 47 7.86 -11.16 -2.22
CA LYS A 47 7.51 -12.41 -1.53
C LYS A 47 8.39 -12.69 -0.30
N ASP A 48 9.65 -12.23 -0.31
CA ASP A 48 10.55 -12.39 0.84
C ASP A 48 10.08 -11.58 2.05
N ILE A 49 9.41 -10.45 1.81
CA ILE A 49 8.77 -9.63 2.86
C ILE A 49 7.53 -10.33 3.43
N TYR A 50 6.71 -10.96 2.58
CA TYR A 50 5.58 -11.77 3.03
C TYR A 50 6.02 -12.97 3.88
N PHE A 51 7.03 -13.71 3.41
CA PHE A 51 7.58 -14.85 4.17
C PHE A 51 8.26 -14.45 5.47
N ARG A 52 8.74 -13.20 5.57
CA ARG A 52 9.25 -12.65 6.84
C ARG A 52 8.13 -12.43 7.86
N ALA A 53 6.94 -12.01 7.42
CA ALA A 53 5.79 -11.85 8.30
C ALA A 53 5.14 -13.20 8.66
N ASP A 54 5.04 -14.11 7.69
CA ASP A 54 4.51 -15.45 7.85
C ASP A 54 5.25 -16.44 6.92
N PRO A 55 6.11 -17.32 7.48
CA PRO A 55 6.83 -18.32 6.69
C PRO A 55 5.95 -19.32 5.93
N HIS A 56 4.68 -19.43 6.30
CA HIS A 56 3.71 -20.35 5.69
C HIS A 56 2.71 -19.64 4.77
N TYR A 57 2.93 -18.36 4.46
CA TYR A 57 2.03 -17.58 3.61
C TYR A 57 1.86 -18.24 2.24
N ALA A 58 0.61 -18.54 1.88
CA ALA A 58 0.25 -19.25 0.63
C ALA A 58 -0.57 -18.38 -0.34
N GLY A 59 -0.74 -17.09 -0.03
CA GLY A 59 -1.52 -16.15 -0.84
C GLY A 59 -0.72 -15.51 -1.98
N ARG A 60 -1.33 -14.52 -2.63
CA ARG A 60 -0.65 -13.68 -3.63
C ARG A 60 0.27 -12.66 -2.96
N PHE A 61 1.39 -12.36 -3.59
CA PHE A 61 2.35 -11.34 -3.14
C PHE A 61 2.04 -10.00 -3.81
N THR A 62 1.04 -9.28 -3.31
CA THR A 62 0.51 -8.06 -3.93
C THR A 62 1.13 -6.79 -3.35
N VAL A 63 1.13 -5.72 -4.15
CA VAL A 63 1.28 -4.34 -3.70
C VAL A 63 -0.11 -3.68 -3.61
N PRO A 64 -0.31 -2.68 -2.74
CA PRO A 64 0.63 -2.13 -1.76
C PRO A 64 0.81 -3.01 -0.52
N VAL A 65 1.89 -2.80 0.24
CA VAL A 65 2.12 -3.40 1.57
C VAL A 65 2.40 -2.27 2.57
N LEU A 66 1.61 -2.21 3.64
CA LEU A 66 1.90 -1.39 4.81
C LEU A 66 2.64 -2.24 5.85
N TRP A 67 3.91 -1.91 6.08
CA TRP A 67 4.81 -2.68 6.95
C TRP A 67 5.05 -2.01 8.31
N ASP A 68 4.95 -2.78 9.40
CA ASP A 68 5.39 -2.33 10.72
C ASP A 68 6.86 -2.72 10.96
N LYS A 69 7.72 -1.70 11.02
CA LYS A 69 9.16 -1.88 11.30
C LYS A 69 9.45 -2.38 12.72
N LYS A 70 8.55 -2.15 13.69
CA LYS A 70 8.74 -2.56 15.09
C LYS A 70 8.42 -4.04 15.29
N GLN A 71 7.24 -4.46 14.84
CA GLN A 71 6.80 -5.86 14.95
C GLN A 71 7.33 -6.74 13.81
N GLN A 72 7.90 -6.13 12.76
CA GLN A 72 8.42 -6.82 11.58
C GLN A 72 7.34 -7.68 10.91
N THR A 73 6.15 -7.10 10.71
CA THR A 73 5.02 -7.78 10.09
C THR A 73 4.23 -6.85 9.17
N ILE A 74 3.37 -7.44 8.34
CA ILE A 74 2.43 -6.72 7.49
C ILE A 74 1.26 -6.23 8.35
N VAL A 75 1.03 -4.91 8.36
CA VAL A 75 -0.14 -4.31 9.00
C VAL A 75 -1.37 -4.52 8.13
N ASN A 76 -1.24 -4.25 6.82
CA ASN A 76 -2.33 -4.36 5.86
C ASN A 76 -1.77 -4.39 4.41
N ASN A 77 -2.41 -5.14 3.51
CA ASN A 77 -2.10 -5.18 2.08
C ASN A 77 -3.32 -4.87 1.18
N GLU A 78 -4.42 -4.41 1.76
CA GLU A 78 -5.63 -3.96 1.06
C GLU A 78 -5.60 -2.44 0.87
N SER A 79 -5.43 -2.00 -0.38
CA SER A 79 -5.26 -0.59 -0.72
C SER A 79 -6.40 0.31 -0.24
N SER A 80 -7.64 -0.17 -0.30
CA SER A 80 -8.83 0.58 0.10
C SER A 80 -8.89 0.82 1.61
N GLU A 81 -8.45 -0.14 2.41
CA GLU A 81 -8.32 0.00 3.86
C GLU A 81 -7.14 0.91 4.23
N ILE A 82 -5.98 0.74 3.59
CA ILE A 82 -4.79 1.57 3.84
C ILE A 82 -5.09 3.06 3.64
N ILE A 83 -5.82 3.43 2.58
CA ILE A 83 -6.17 4.85 2.38
C ILE A 83 -7.14 5.37 3.44
N ARG A 84 -8.02 4.53 3.99
CA ARG A 84 -8.92 4.91 5.11
C ARG A 84 -8.15 5.06 6.41
N MET A 85 -7.18 4.20 6.68
CA MET A 85 -6.27 4.33 7.81
C MET A 85 -5.48 5.65 7.71
N PHE A 86 -4.85 5.90 6.56
CA PHE A 86 -4.08 7.14 6.33
C PHE A 86 -4.93 8.41 6.43
N ASN A 87 -6.23 8.32 6.13
CA ASN A 87 -7.14 9.45 6.21
C ASN A 87 -7.30 9.99 7.65
N THR A 88 -7.18 9.15 8.67
CA THR A 88 -7.56 9.53 10.05
C THR A 88 -6.56 9.14 11.15
N ALA A 89 -5.86 8.00 11.01
CA ALA A 89 -5.05 7.40 12.10
C ALA A 89 -3.88 8.28 12.58
N PHE A 90 -3.48 9.28 11.79
CA PHE A 90 -2.36 10.17 12.10
C PHE A 90 -2.79 11.62 12.37
N ASN A 91 -4.09 11.92 12.45
CA ASN A 91 -4.58 13.30 12.57
C ASN A 91 -3.94 14.06 13.74
N ASP A 92 -3.74 13.40 14.89
CA ASP A 92 -3.15 14.02 16.09
C ASP A 92 -1.66 14.35 15.94
N GLN A 93 -1.01 13.85 14.89
CA GLN A 93 0.41 14.07 14.58
C GLN A 93 0.62 15.05 13.42
N LEU A 94 -0.47 15.53 12.81
CA LEU A 94 -0.44 16.37 11.62
C LEU A 94 -0.69 17.85 11.95
N PRO A 95 -0.14 18.78 11.14
CA PRO A 95 -0.56 20.18 11.16
C PRO A 95 -2.07 20.33 10.98
N ALA A 96 -2.66 21.37 11.56
CA ALA A 96 -4.12 21.55 11.59
C ALA A 96 -4.78 21.52 10.20
N ASP A 97 -4.13 22.11 9.19
CA ASP A 97 -4.62 22.10 7.80
C ASP A 97 -4.66 20.69 7.20
N LYS A 98 -3.71 19.82 7.55
CA LYS A 98 -3.66 18.42 7.10
C LYS A 98 -4.56 17.50 7.92
N ALA A 99 -4.64 17.72 9.23
CA ALA A 99 -5.51 16.99 10.13
C ALA A 99 -6.99 17.20 9.77
N ALA A 100 -7.37 18.42 9.38
CA ALA A 100 -8.72 18.78 8.99
C ALA A 100 -9.19 18.17 7.65
N LEU A 101 -8.28 17.67 6.80
CA LEU A 101 -8.66 16.97 5.57
C LEU A 101 -9.29 15.62 5.89
N ASP A 102 -10.55 15.44 5.50
CA ASP A 102 -11.28 14.17 5.57
C ASP A 102 -11.83 13.78 4.20
N PHE A 103 -11.27 12.72 3.62
CA PHE A 103 -11.68 12.15 2.33
C PHE A 103 -12.77 11.08 2.47
N TYR A 104 -13.30 10.87 3.67
CA TYR A 104 -14.43 9.98 3.96
C TYR A 104 -15.33 10.52 5.09
N PRO A 105 -15.85 11.75 4.93
CA PRO A 105 -16.61 12.42 5.97
C PRO A 105 -17.98 11.75 6.14
N GLU A 106 -18.46 11.72 7.38
CA GLU A 106 -19.67 10.98 7.80
C GLU A 106 -20.88 11.25 6.89
N HIS A 107 -21.14 12.52 6.59
CA HIS A 107 -22.29 12.95 5.77
C HIS A 107 -22.23 12.50 4.29
N LEU A 108 -21.09 12.02 3.80
CA LEU A 108 -20.93 11.51 2.42
C LEU A 108 -20.66 10.00 2.36
N ARG A 109 -20.40 9.32 3.48
CA ARG A 109 -19.94 7.92 3.49
C ARG A 109 -20.81 7.00 2.64
N LYS A 110 -22.13 7.03 2.85
CA LYS A 110 -23.09 6.23 2.09
C LYS A 110 -22.94 6.41 0.57
N LYS A 111 -22.85 7.66 0.10
CA LYS A 111 -22.68 7.97 -1.33
C LYS A 111 -21.32 7.53 -1.86
N ILE A 112 -20.27 7.70 -1.06
CA ILE A 112 -18.92 7.26 -1.40
C ILE A 112 -18.87 5.73 -1.52
N ASP A 113 -19.51 5.00 -0.61
CA ASP A 113 -19.50 3.54 -0.63
C ASP A 113 -20.35 2.98 -1.78
N GLU A 114 -21.53 3.57 -2.04
CA GLU A 114 -22.34 3.25 -3.22
C GLU A 114 -21.55 3.47 -4.51
N LEU A 115 -20.86 4.60 -4.64
CA LEU A 115 -20.01 4.90 -5.80
C LEU A 115 -18.84 3.94 -5.92
N ASN A 116 -18.12 3.70 -4.83
CA ASN A 116 -16.94 2.84 -4.83
C ASN A 116 -17.28 1.39 -5.18
N THR A 117 -18.45 0.90 -4.81
CA THR A 117 -18.87 -0.48 -5.07
C THR A 117 -18.95 -0.73 -6.58
N TRP A 118 -19.78 0.01 -7.30
CA TRP A 118 -19.91 -0.22 -8.74
C TRP A 118 -18.66 0.19 -9.53
N VAL A 119 -17.92 1.22 -9.10
CA VAL A 119 -16.63 1.57 -9.74
C VAL A 119 -15.61 0.44 -9.56
N TYR A 120 -15.59 -0.21 -8.40
CA TYR A 120 -14.70 -1.33 -8.18
C TYR A 120 -15.09 -2.55 -9.01
N ASP A 121 -16.37 -2.92 -8.98
CA ASP A 121 -16.88 -4.11 -9.64
C ASP A 121 -16.84 -3.97 -11.17
N ASP A 122 -17.30 -2.83 -11.72
CA ASP A 122 -17.53 -2.66 -13.15
C ASP A 122 -16.37 -1.98 -13.89
N ILE A 123 -15.46 -1.30 -13.19
CA ILE A 123 -14.35 -0.58 -13.84
C ILE A 123 -12.99 -1.13 -13.39
N ASN A 124 -12.70 -1.14 -12.09
CA ASN A 124 -11.37 -1.50 -11.61
C ASN A 124 -11.10 -3.01 -11.73
N SER A 125 -12.11 -3.85 -11.47
CA SER A 125 -11.95 -5.31 -11.45
C SER A 125 -11.97 -5.93 -12.85
N GLU A 126 -12.77 -5.42 -13.79
CA GLU A 126 -12.77 -5.92 -15.18
C GLU A 126 -11.39 -5.80 -15.85
N LEU A 127 -10.64 -4.74 -15.53
CA LEU A 127 -9.27 -4.51 -16.01
C LEU A 127 -8.22 -5.47 -15.42
N ALA A 128 -8.50 -6.13 -14.29
CA ALA A 128 -7.60 -7.10 -13.67
C ALA A 128 -7.83 -8.55 -14.14
N SER A 129 -8.89 -8.78 -14.92
CA SER A 129 -9.29 -10.09 -15.48
C SER A 129 -9.01 -10.28 -16.97
N ALA A 130 -8.30 -9.36 -17.62
CA ALA A 130 -7.83 -9.44 -19.01
C ALA A 130 -6.32 -9.68 -19.10
#